data_AF-A0A350M639-F1
#
_entry.id   AF-A0A350M639-F1
#
_cell.length_a   1.000
_cell.length_b   1.000
_cell.length_c   1.000
_cell.angle_alpha   90.00
_cell.angle_beta   90.00
_cell.angle_gamma   90.00
#
_symmetry.space_group_name_H-M   'P 1'
#
loop_
_entity.id
_entity.type
_entity.pdbx_description
1 polymer ?
#
loop_
_entity_poly.entity_id
_entity_poly.type
_entity_poly.pdbx_seq_one_letter_code
_entity_poly.pdbx_strand_id
1 'polypeptide(L)'
;MNKTNKSDEYHLMHDVLEKKSYSKLLIKRFEHRCYLLIYNENSAHIYTDNNGKRKEYRHAWQIREWLQEKFGIDANEIQVEKI
;
A
#
# COMPACT_ATOMS: atom_id res chain seq x y z
N MET A 1 12.55 15.58 17.19
CA MET A 1 11.34 14.82 16.77
C MET A 1 11.17 15.04 15.28
N ASN A 2 11.64 14.09 14.46
CA ASN A 2 11.58 14.22 13.00
C ASN A 2 10.13 14.05 12.55
N LYS A 3 9.52 15.15 12.10
CA LYS A 3 8.33 15.10 11.26
C LYS A 3 8.80 14.52 9.93
N THR A 4 8.77 13.20 9.77
CA THR A 4 8.93 12.59 8.44
C THR A 4 7.89 13.27 7.56
N ASN A 5 8.35 13.98 6.53
CA ASN A 5 7.48 14.84 5.76
C ASN A 5 6.48 13.92 5.04
N LYS A 6 5.21 14.31 4.96
CA LYS A 6 4.16 13.46 4.37
C LYS A 6 4.47 13.07 2.92
N SER A 7 5.20 13.92 2.20
CA SER A 7 5.75 13.61 0.87
C SER A 7 6.76 12.47 0.93
N ASP A 8 7.60 12.42 1.95
CA ASP A 8 8.68 11.45 2.07
C ASP A 8 8.13 10.04 2.30
N GLU A 9 7.03 9.91 3.05
CA GLU A 9 6.35 8.62 3.24
C GLU A 9 5.74 8.13 1.92
N TYR A 10 5.05 9.02 1.19
CA TYR A 10 4.53 8.70 -0.15
C TYR A 10 5.65 8.24 -1.09
N HIS A 11 6.74 9.01 -1.18
CA HIS A 11 7.89 8.69 -2.03
C HIS A 11 8.52 7.36 -1.63
N LEU A 12 8.72 7.11 -0.33
CA LEU A 12 9.27 5.86 0.15
C LEU A 12 8.40 4.66 -0.25
N MET A 13 7.09 4.72 0.00
CA MET A 13 6.19 3.61 -0.34
C MET A 13 6.06 3.40 -1.84
N HIS A 14 6.04 4.49 -2.62
CA HIS A 14 6.04 4.43 -4.07
C HIS A 14 7.31 3.75 -4.59
N ASP A 15 8.47 4.14 -4.08
CA ASP A 15 9.76 3.54 -4.39
C ASP A 15 9.80 2.04 -4.05
N VAL A 16 9.23 1.64 -2.90
CA VAL A 16 9.17 0.24 -2.48
C VAL A 16 8.33 -0.60 -3.44
N LEU A 17 7.19 -0.07 -3.92
CA LEU A 17 6.35 -0.75 -4.91
C LEU A 17 7.03 -0.81 -6.27
N GLU A 18 7.64 0.28 -6.72
CA GLU A 18 8.32 0.38 -8.01
C GLU A 18 9.54 -0.54 -8.10
N LYS A 19 10.35 -0.59 -7.03
CA LYS A 19 11.52 -1.47 -6.93
C LYS A 19 11.16 -2.91 -6.54
N LYS A 20 9.88 -3.18 -6.24
CA LYS A 20 9.38 -4.44 -5.69
C LYS A 20 10.21 -4.92 -4.48
N SER A 21 10.63 -4.01 -3.61
CA SER A 21 11.44 -4.29 -2.43
C SER A 21 10.61 -4.56 -1.16
N TYR A 22 9.30 -4.77 -1.32
CA TYR A 22 8.42 -5.17 -0.24
C TYR A 22 8.65 -6.64 0.14
N SER A 23 8.52 -6.95 1.42
CA SER A 23 8.49 -8.34 1.90
C SER A 23 7.09 -8.95 1.80
N LYS A 24 6.05 -8.12 1.88
CA LYS A 24 4.65 -8.54 1.78
C LYS A 24 3.72 -7.37 1.43
N LEU A 25 2.74 -7.65 0.58
CA LEU A 25 1.61 -6.76 0.31
C LEU A 25 0.33 -7.35 0.91
N LEU A 26 -0.38 -6.55 1.69
CA LEU A 26 -1.60 -6.96 2.38
C LEU A 26 -2.71 -5.95 2.14
N ILE A 27 -3.84 -6.42 1.64
CA ILE A 27 -5.08 -5.64 1.63
C ILE A 27 -5.83 -5.98 2.91
N LYS A 28 -6.01 -4.96 3.75
CA LYS A 28 -6.82 -5.08 4.97
C LYS A 28 -8.13 -4.33 4.80
N ARG A 29 -9.24 -4.99 5.12
CA ARG A 29 -10.54 -4.34 5.21
C ARG A 29 -10.79 -3.88 6.65
N PHE A 30 -11.18 -2.62 6.79
CA PHE A 30 -11.67 -2.04 8.04
C PHE A 30 -13.03 -1.39 7.75
N GLU A 31 -14.08 -1.87 8.43
CA GLU A 31 -15.47 -1.52 8.14
C GLU A 31 -15.81 -1.69 6.63
N HIS A 32 -16.09 -0.58 5.94
CA HIS A 32 -16.47 -0.54 4.53
C HIS A 32 -15.33 -0.08 3.61
N ARG A 33 -14.09 -0.02 4.13
CA ARG A 33 -12.91 0.48 3.41
C ARG A 33 -11.81 -0.56 3.37
N CYS A 34 -11.11 -0.60 2.24
CA CYS A 34 -9.95 -1.44 2.00
C CYS A 34 -8.72 -0.54 1.90
N TYR A 35 -7.64 -0.96 2.55
CA TYR A 35 -6.36 -0.26 2.60
C TYR A 35 -5.25 -1.22 2.17
N LEU A 36 -4.25 -0.67 1.47
CA LEU A 36 -3.02 -1.38 1.19
C LEU A 36 -2.03 -1.16 2.33
N LEU A 37 -1.57 -2.24 2.95
CA LEU A 37 -0.41 -2.28 3.82
C LEU A 37 0.80 -2.84 3.03
N ILE A 38 1.90 -2.12 3.12
CA ILE A 38 3.18 -2.46 2.52
C ILE A 38 4.13 -2.80 3.65
N TYR A 39 4.59 -4.05 3.67
CA TYR A 39 5.60 -4.50 4.61
C TYR A 39 6.96 -4.39 3.94
N ASN A 40 7.90 -3.75 4.63
CA ASN A 40 9.31 -3.69 4.23
C ASN A 40 10.16 -3.92 5.48
N GLU A 41 11.03 -4.94 5.44
CA GLU A 41 11.82 -5.38 6.59
C GLU A 41 10.94 -5.60 7.84
N ASN A 42 11.04 -4.71 8.84
CA ASN A 42 10.35 -4.75 10.12
C ASN A 42 9.27 -3.66 10.27
N SER A 43 8.94 -2.94 9.21
CA SER A 43 7.90 -1.91 9.23
C SER A 43 6.73 -2.27 8.32
N ALA A 44 5.55 -1.79 8.71
CA ALA A 44 4.33 -1.89 7.93
C ALA A 44 3.77 -0.48 7.76
N HIS A 45 3.54 -0.07 6.52
CA HIS A 45 3.03 1.25 6.18
C HIS A 45 1.73 1.13 5.42
N ILE A 46 0.75 1.97 5.78
CA ILE A 46 -0.48 2.11 4.98
C ILE A 46 -0.15 3.01 3.81
N TYR A 47 -0.44 2.56 2.58
CA TYR A 47 -0.22 3.39 1.40
C TYR A 47 -1.00 4.71 1.49
N THR A 48 -0.29 5.82 1.31
CA THR A 48 -0.84 7.17 1.28
C THR A 48 -0.75 7.75 -0.12
N ASP A 49 -1.54 8.78 -0.41
CA ASP A 49 -1.41 9.60 -1.60
C ASP A 49 -0.28 10.64 -1.45
N ASN A 50 -0.06 11.43 -2.50
CA ASN A 50 0.92 12.52 -2.52
C ASN A 50 0.66 13.63 -1.48
N ASN A 51 -0.51 13.64 -0.82
CA ASN A 51 -0.83 14.56 0.28
C ASN A 51 -0.62 13.91 1.67
N GLY A 52 -0.12 12.67 1.71
CA GLY A 52 0.02 11.86 2.92
C GLY A 52 -1.31 11.41 3.50
N LYS A 53 -2.40 11.42 2.73
CA LYS A 53 -3.68 10.83 3.15
C LYS A 53 -3.71 9.36 2.79
N ARG A 54 -4.21 8.51 3.69
CA ARG A 54 -4.40 7.08 3.41
C ARG A 54 -5.25 6.91 2.15
N LYS A 55 -4.76 6.12 1.21
CA LYS A 55 -5.52 5.83 -0.01
C LYS A 55 -6.55 4.76 0.30
N GLU A 56 -7.82 5.11 0.12
CA GLU A 56 -8.94 4.24 0.50
C GLU A 56 -9.66 3.70 -0.72
N TYR A 57 -10.08 2.44 -0.63
CA TYR A 57 -10.83 1.76 -1.67
C TYR A 57 -12.09 1.12 -1.07
N ARG A 58 -13.14 0.94 -1.87
CA ARG A 58 -14.33 0.21 -1.41
C ARG A 58 -14.13 -1.29 -1.48
N HIS A 59 -13.36 -1.75 -2.47
CA HIS A 59 -13.15 -3.16 -2.74
C HIS A 59 -11.67 -3.49 -2.94
N ALA A 60 -11.28 -4.70 -2.51
CA ALA A 60 -9.91 -5.18 -2.65
C ALA A 60 -9.47 -5.30 -4.12
N TRP A 61 -10.39 -5.60 -5.04
CA TRP A 61 -10.08 -5.70 -6.47
C TRP A 61 -9.58 -4.36 -7.03
N GLN A 62 -10.06 -3.22 -6.53
CA GLN A 62 -9.60 -1.90 -6.97
C GLN A 62 -8.13 -1.65 -6.62
N ILE A 63 -7.65 -2.20 -5.49
CA ILE A 63 -6.24 -2.13 -5.10
C ILE A 63 -5.40 -3.04 -6.00
N ARG A 64 -5.89 -4.25 -6.28
CA ARG A 64 -5.20 -5.22 -7.16
C ARG A 64 -5.04 -4.68 -8.57
N GLU A 65 -6.11 -4.17 -9.17
CA GLU A 65 -6.06 -3.55 -10.50
C GLU A 65 -5.11 -2.36 -10.52
N TRP A 66 -5.21 -1.47 -9.53
CA TRP A 66 -4.30 -0.33 -9.45
C TRP A 66 -2.83 -0.76 -9.32
N LEU A 67 -2.52 -1.78 -8.52
CA LEU A 67 -1.17 -2.30 -8.37
C LEU A 67 -0.64 -2.96 -9.66
N GLN A 68 -1.50 -3.71 -10.34
CA GLN A 68 -1.18 -4.32 -11.63
C GLN A 68 -0.92 -3.24 -12.71
N GLU A 69 -1.81 -2.25 -12.82
CA GLU A 69 -1.73 -1.20 -13.84
C GLU A 69 -0.55 -0.25 -13.61
N LYS A 70 -0.24 0.09 -12.36
CA LYS A 70 0.79 1.08 -12.04
C LYS A 70 2.18 0.50 -11.83
N PHE A 71 2.28 -0.70 -11.28
CA PHE A 71 3.55 -1.29 -10.87
C PHE A 71 3.80 -2.67 -11.47
N GLY A 72 2.85 -3.23 -12.24
CA GLY A 72 2.96 -4.58 -12.78
C GLY A 72 3.08 -5.65 -11.69
N ILE A 73 2.40 -5.45 -10.56
CA ILE A 73 2.38 -6.38 -9.42
C ILE A 73 1.19 -7.32 -9.57
N ASP A 74 1.48 -8.62 -9.54
CA ASP A 74 0.49 -9.66 -9.79
C ASP A 74 -0.44 -9.83 -8.57
N ALA A 75 -1.71 -10.16 -8.83
CA ALA A 75 -2.71 -10.39 -7.78
C ALA A 75 -2.31 -11.51 -6.80
N ASN A 76 -1.48 -12.47 -7.23
CA ASN A 76 -0.97 -13.57 -6.42
C ASN A 76 0.08 -13.11 -5.39
N GLU A 77 0.74 -11.97 -5.61
CA GLU A 77 1.67 -11.37 -4.64
C GLU A 77 0.93 -10.66 -3.49
N ILE A 78 -0.40 -10.48 -3.62
CA ILE A 78 -1.21 -9.66 -2.74
C ILE A 78 -2.12 -10.52 -1.85
N GLN A 79 -1.84 -10.52 -0.56
CA GLN A 79 -2.70 -11.17 0.43
C GLN A 79 -3.91 -10.29 0.75
N VAL A 80 -5.07 -10.91 1.00
CA VAL A 80 -6.29 -10.19 1.41
C VAL A 80 -6.75 -10.76 2.74
N GLU A 81 -6.81 -9.89 3.75
CA GLU A 81 -7.28 -10.24 5.10
C GLU A 81 -8.62 -9.55 5.37
N LYS A 82 -9.60 -10.36 5.76
CA LYS A 82 -10.89 -9.91 6.23
C LYS A 82 -10.87 -10.03 7.75
N ILE A 83 -11.18 -8.93 8.44
CA ILE A 83 -11.47 -8.92 9.88
C ILE A 83 -12.94 -9.31 10.06
#